data_AF-A0A0U3N437-F1
#
_entry.id   AF-A0A0U3N437-F1
#
_cell.length_a   1.000
_cell.length_b   1.000
_cell.length_c   1.000
_cell.angle_alpha   90.00
_cell.angle_beta   90.00
_cell.angle_gamma   90.00
#
_symmetry.space_group_name_H-M   'P 1'
#
loop_
_entity.id
_entity.type
_entity.pdbx_description
1 polymer ?
#
loop_
_entity_poly.entity_id
_entity_poly.type
_entity_poly.pdbx_seq_one_letter_code
_entity_poly.pdbx_strand_id
1 'polypeptide(L)'
;MKLFYEAANRYLDGDANVQELNGIVAYCAWLASQGDAPSSFRELIAEWGDTVSRRWNECGMEERPLSEGEFRAWLREQLPFRADSS
;
A
#
# COMPACT_ATOMS: atom_id res chain seq x y z
N MET A 1 6.12 10.12 -2.92
CA MET A 1 6.53 8.73 -3.24
C MET A 1 7.03 7.96 -2.02
N LYS A 2 7.87 8.52 -1.12
CA LYS A 2 8.37 7.78 0.07
C LYS A 2 7.31 7.35 1.10
N LEU A 3 6.23 8.12 1.28
CA LEU A 3 5.28 7.94 2.40
C LEU A 3 4.61 6.56 2.47
N PHE A 4 4.05 6.06 1.35
CA PHE A 4 3.36 4.76 1.38
C PHE A 4 4.35 3.58 1.42
N TYR A 5 5.58 3.73 0.91
CA TYR A 5 6.65 2.74 1.10
C TYR A 5 7.16 2.70 2.55
N GLU A 6 7.28 3.84 3.22
CA GLU A 6 7.62 3.89 4.64
C GLU A 6 6.52 3.24 5.50
N ALA A 7 5.25 3.51 5.18
CA ALA A 7 4.12 2.88 5.82
C ALA A 7 4.11 1.35 5.63
N ALA A 8 4.41 0.88 4.41
CA ALA A 8 4.53 -0.53 4.10
C ALA A 8 5.66 -1.22 4.88
N ASN A 9 6.83 -0.58 5.01
CA ASN A 9 7.92 -1.12 5.82
C ASN A 9 7.49 -1.23 7.29
N ARG A 10 6.90 -0.17 7.86
CA ARG A 10 6.39 -0.22 9.24
C ARG A 10 5.34 -1.30 9.43
N TYR A 11 4.45 -1.50 8.45
CA TYR A 11 3.47 -2.60 8.48
C TYR A 11 4.17 -3.96 8.52
N LEU A 12 5.19 -4.17 7.67
CA LEU A 12 5.94 -5.43 7.63
C LEU A 12 6.72 -5.70 8.92
N ASP A 13 7.22 -4.65 9.57
CA ASP A 13 7.94 -4.69 10.85
C ASP A 13 7.00 -4.88 12.06
N GLY A 14 5.69 -4.65 11.88
CA GLY A 14 4.67 -4.71 12.95
C GLY A 14 4.48 -3.40 13.71
N ASP A 15 5.14 -2.32 13.27
CA ASP A 15 5.08 -0.96 13.84
C ASP A 15 3.93 -0.11 13.27
N ALA A 16 3.15 -0.67 12.35
CA ALA A 16 1.93 -0.08 11.83
C ALA A 16 0.88 -1.14 11.54
N ASN A 17 -0.39 -0.76 11.59
CA ASN A 17 -1.51 -1.63 11.22
C ASN A 17 -2.02 -1.34 9.80
N VAL A 18 -2.91 -2.20 9.27
CA VAL A 18 -3.45 -2.07 7.91
C VAL A 18 -4.26 -0.77 7.72
N GLN A 19 -4.90 -0.27 8.79
CA GLN A 19 -5.70 0.96 8.73
C GLN A 19 -4.81 2.20 8.53
N GLU A 20 -3.65 2.27 9.19
CA GLU A 20 -2.67 3.33 8.97
C GLU A 20 -2.11 3.31 7.55
N LEU A 21 -1.76 2.12 7.04
CA LEU A 21 -1.31 1.96 5.66
C LEU A 21 -2.40 2.39 4.67
N ASN A 22 -3.64 1.98 4.89
CA ASN A 22 -4.78 2.36 4.07
C ASN A 22 -4.99 3.88 4.05
N GLY A 23 -4.91 4.54 5.21
CA GLY A 23 -5.02 6.00 5.29
C GLY A 23 -3.96 6.74 4.47
N ILE A 24 -2.71 6.25 4.51
CA ILE A 24 -1.60 6.87 3.75
C ILE A 24 -1.76 6.63 2.25
N VAL A 25 -2.19 5.43 1.84
CA VAL A 25 -2.46 5.11 0.43
C VAL A 25 -3.63 5.95 -0.09
N ALA A 26 -4.73 6.06 0.65
CA ALA A 26 -5.88 6.89 0.31
C ALA A 26 -5.51 8.37 0.20
N TYR A 27 -4.68 8.88 1.11
CA TYR A 27 -4.17 10.24 1.04
C TYR A 27 -3.31 10.48 -0.20
N CYS A 28 -2.44 9.53 -0.56
CA CYS A 28 -1.63 9.61 -1.78
C CYS A 28 -2.51 9.54 -3.05
N ALA A 29 -3.55 8.71 -3.06
CA ALA A 29 -4.50 8.64 -4.17
C ALA A 29 -5.29 9.95 -4.33
N TRP A 30 -5.73 10.53 -3.20
CA TRP A 30 -6.35 11.85 -3.20
C TRP A 30 -5.40 12.91 -3.77
N LEU A 31 -4.15 12.99 -3.30
CA LEU A 31 -3.15 13.92 -3.86
C LEU A 31 -2.93 13.71 -5.37
N ALA A 32 -2.85 12.46 -5.81
CA ALA A 32 -2.70 12.13 -7.23
C ALA A 32 -3.90 12.61 -8.07
N SER A 33 -5.11 12.59 -7.50
CA SER A 33 -6.33 13.09 -8.15
C SER A 33 -6.36 14.61 -8.31
N GLN A 34 -5.75 15.36 -7.38
CA GLN A 34 -5.83 16.82 -7.33
C GLN A 34 -4.77 17.53 -8.18
N GLY A 35 -3.70 16.83 -8.57
CA GLY A 35 -2.55 17.43 -9.23
C GLY A 35 -2.23 16.82 -10.59
N ASP A 36 -1.12 17.26 -11.18
CA ASP A 36 -0.58 16.73 -12.44
C ASP A 36 0.35 15.53 -12.17
N ALA A 37 -0.15 14.56 -11.40
CA ALA A 37 0.59 13.36 -11.09
C ALA A 37 0.81 12.53 -12.37
N PRO A 38 2.02 11.99 -12.60
CA PRO A 38 2.29 11.09 -13.72
C PRO A 38 1.32 9.92 -13.76
N SER A 39 0.93 9.48 -14.96
CA SER A 39 0.02 8.33 -15.14
C SER A 39 0.52 7.08 -14.43
N SER A 40 1.82 6.80 -14.51
CA SER A 40 2.46 5.67 -13.81
C SER A 40 2.29 5.73 -12.29
N PHE A 41 2.29 6.93 -11.69
CA PHE A 41 2.04 7.08 -10.26
C PHE A 41 0.58 6.86 -9.91
N ARG A 42 -0.35 7.30 -10.76
CA ARG A 42 -1.79 7.08 -10.58
C ARG A 42 -2.14 5.59 -10.68
N GLU A 43 -1.55 4.88 -11.64
CA GLU A 43 -1.72 3.44 -11.80
C GLU A 43 -1.17 2.69 -10.58
N LEU A 44 0.05 3.02 -10.15
CA LEU A 44 0.66 2.43 -8.96
C LEU A 44 -0.21 2.63 -7.71
N ILE A 45 -0.67 3.87 -7.45
CA ILE A 45 -1.44 4.13 -6.23
C ILE A 45 -2.84 3.52 -6.28
N ALA A 46 -3.42 3.34 -7.48
CA ALA A 46 -4.67 2.63 -7.66
C ALA A 46 -4.52 1.13 -7.35
N GLU A 47 -3.45 0.48 -7.82
CA GLU A 47 -3.13 -0.92 -7.50
C GLU A 47 -2.94 -1.11 -5.98
N TRP A 48 -2.20 -0.19 -5.36
CA TRP A 48 -2.01 -0.19 -3.91
C TRP A 48 -3.34 -0.02 -3.16
N GLY A 49 -4.21 0.88 -3.62
CA GLY A 49 -5.53 1.11 -3.03
C GLY A 49 -6.40 -0.16 -3.05
N ASP A 50 -6.50 -0.82 -4.21
CA ASP A 50 -7.24 -2.08 -4.34
C ASP A 50 -6.70 -3.16 -3.41
N THR A 51 -5.38 -3.36 -3.44
CA THR A 51 -4.73 -4.45 -2.68
C THR A 51 -4.83 -4.24 -1.17
N VAL A 52 -4.65 -3.00 -0.70
CA VAL A 52 -4.79 -2.65 0.72
C VAL A 52 -6.26 -2.74 1.16
N SER A 53 -7.22 -2.33 0.33
CA SER A 53 -8.65 -2.51 0.61
C SER A 53 -9.00 -3.98 0.81
N ARG A 54 -8.52 -4.85 -0.09
CA ARG A 54 -8.72 -6.30 -0.01
C ARG A 54 -8.11 -6.93 1.24
N ARG A 55 -7.00 -6.40 1.76
CA ARG A 55 -6.45 -6.83 3.06
C ARG A 55 -7.23 -6.26 4.24
N TRP A 56 -7.55 -4.96 4.21
CA TRP A 56 -8.24 -4.28 5.31
C TRP A 56 -9.63 -4.87 5.51
N ASN A 57 -10.38 -5.03 4.41
CA ASN A 57 -11.70 -5.62 4.33
C ASN A 57 -12.59 -5.23 5.52
N GLU A 58 -12.62 -3.92 5.85
CA GLU A 58 -13.19 -3.41 7.10
C GLU A 58 -14.62 -3.90 7.33
N CYS A 59 -15.42 -3.91 6.27
CA CYS A 59 -16.83 -4.32 6.30
C CYS A 59 -17.05 -5.80 5.98
N GLY A 60 -16.01 -6.59 5.69
CA GLY A 60 -16.15 -7.98 5.26
C GLY A 60 -16.78 -8.14 3.86
N MET A 61 -16.83 -7.08 3.07
CA MET A 61 -17.56 -7.01 1.79
C MET A 61 -16.69 -7.29 0.56
N GLU A 62 -15.37 -7.39 0.72
CA GLU A 62 -14.46 -7.71 -0.38
C GLU A 62 -14.73 -9.13 -0.90
N GLU A 63 -14.96 -9.28 -2.21
CA GLU A 63 -15.25 -10.58 -2.82
C GLU A 63 -14.02 -11.52 -2.80
N ARG A 64 -12.83 -10.93 -2.76
CA ARG A 64 -11.53 -11.63 -2.79
C ARG A 64 -10.59 -11.07 -1.73
N PRO A 65 -10.90 -11.26 -0.44
CA PRO A 65 -10.08 -10.73 0.63
C PRO A 65 -8.69 -11.37 0.58
N LEU A 66 -7.67 -10.60 0.96
CA LEU A 66 -6.29 -11.09 1.05
C LEU A 66 -5.99 -11.54 2.48
N SER A 67 -5.40 -12.72 2.61
CA SER A 67 -4.82 -13.14 3.87
C SER A 67 -3.61 -12.28 4.24
N GLU A 68 -3.22 -12.31 5.52
CA GLU A 68 -2.00 -11.66 6.01
C GLU A 68 -0.76 -12.13 5.24
N GLY A 69 -0.67 -13.43 4.96
CA GLY A 69 0.47 -14.02 4.27
C GLY A 69 0.60 -13.52 2.83
N GLU A 70 -0.49 -13.54 2.07
CA GLU A 70 -0.54 -13.07 0.68
C GLU A 70 -0.23 -11.56 0.61
N PHE A 71 -0.83 -10.78 1.51
CA PHE A 71 -0.60 -9.34 1.54
C PHE A 71 0.86 -8.97 1.86
N ARG A 72 1.47 -9.64 2.85
CA ARG A 72 2.89 -9.44 3.18
C ARG A 72 3.82 -9.91 2.07
N ALA A 73 3.45 -10.94 1.31
CA ALA A 73 4.21 -11.37 0.14
C ALA A 73 4.18 -10.29 -0.94
N TRP A 74 2.99 -9.80 -1.29
CA TRP A 74 2.84 -8.71 -2.25
C TRP A 74 3.60 -7.44 -1.83
N LEU A 75 3.50 -6.99 -0.58
CA LEU A 75 4.24 -5.81 -0.11
C LEU A 75 5.76 -5.93 -0.30
N ARG A 76 6.32 -7.13 -0.14
CA ARG A 76 7.76 -7.38 -0.34
C ARG A 76 8.18 -7.32 -1.80
N GLU A 77 7.28 -7.62 -2.73
CA GLU A 77 7.52 -7.48 -4.17
C GLU A 77 7.50 -6.00 -4.60
N GLN A 78 6.68 -5.19 -3.93
CA GLN A 78 6.56 -3.75 -4.22
C GLN A 78 7.73 -2.92 -3.67
N LEU A 79 8.30 -3.37 -2.56
CA LEU A 79 9.44 -2.71 -1.95
C LEU A 79 10.69 -3.14 -2.70
N PRO A 80 11.51 -2.21 -3.22
CA PRO A 80 12.81 -2.58 -3.74
C PRO A 80 13.52 -3.35 -2.62
N PHE A 81 14.03 -4.55 -2.94
CA PHE A 81 14.92 -5.28 -2.04
C PHE A 81 15.90 -4.24 -1.51
N ARG A 82 15.99 -4.09 -0.19
CA ARG A 82 17.08 -3.34 0.45
C ARG A 82 18.37 -4.03 0.00
N ALA A 83 18.86 -3.69 -1.19
CA ALA A 83 20.26 -3.81 -1.50
C ALA A 83 20.89 -2.79 -0.57
N ASP A 84 21.59 -3.33 0.42
CA ASP A 84 22.24 -2.58 1.46
C ASP A 84 22.94 -1.35 0.90
N SER A 85 22.80 -0.26 1.64
CA SER A 85 23.78 0.80 1.65
C SER A 85 25.17 0.15 1.77
N SER A 86 25.96 0.22 0.69
CA SER A 86 27.41 0.00 0.69
C SER A 86 28.06 1.20 0.05
#